data_AF-A0AA95ZIG4-F1
#
_entry.id   AF-A0AA95ZIG4-F1
#
_cell.length_a   1.000
_cell.length_b   1.000
_cell.length_c   1.000
_cell.angle_alpha   90.00
_cell.angle_beta   90.00
_cell.angle_gamma   90.00
#
_symmetry.space_group_name_H-M   'P 1'
#
loop_
_entity.id
_entity.type
_entity.pdbx_description
1 polymer ?
#
loop_
_entity_poly.entity_id
_entity_poly.type
_entity_poly.pdbx_seq_one_letter_code
_entity_poly.pdbx_strand_id
1 'polypeptide(L)'
;MELELNGRIIEAPKPADITGAIDGHGGGPDWFVNLSDDDSDVEAFLNGDGSFRLTYHDGKDRFTAADPVDAATLKTILLAALNGEIGWRRDRVWLRQLSPAKAAEAAGEPPVWAIAAVIASIALVFVVTNLPDSWLERLPVPNTTLGMIGLIAFPMVIMIIAMVAHKAIQLRRAKSWLPVQGRITSSRMATRRSGVGEGATIVNIPAVAYSFSAGGRSYQGSRISIGDISGPFAEEALGRYPVGAAVTVYYDPADPENCVLERDAPKGVVKGCGGVLLVLALLGAGGYWVATQGTEALQASMPQAEVPVMLFAFGFGCAALLFFLVFRRSLARANAWPIVPGRVTVSRIEQRKSTDDGRTRISYAPVVEFTYQVRGHSFSSRQIALGMQMSGSQGGAEKVVKRYPAGAEVEVHYDPANPSQAALENPTGASWILFGIALFCFGVALYASHILR
;
A
#
# COMPACT_ATOMS: atom_id res chain seq x y z
N MET A 1 5.28 39.99 6.91
CA MET A 1 3.86 39.54 6.87
C MET A 1 3.13 39.99 5.61
N GLU A 2 2.62 39.01 4.87
CA GLU A 2 1.84 39.13 3.64
C GLU A 2 0.58 38.27 3.74
N LEU A 3 -0.54 38.72 3.16
CA LEU A 3 -1.78 37.94 3.06
C LEU A 3 -2.08 37.65 1.59
N GLU A 4 -2.10 36.38 1.21
CA GLU A 4 -2.52 35.93 -0.11
C GLU A 4 -3.96 35.41 -0.07
N LEU A 5 -4.77 35.88 -1.01
CA LEU A 5 -6.18 35.54 -1.17
C LEU A 5 -6.46 35.17 -2.62
N ASN A 6 -6.67 33.89 -2.91
CA ASN A 6 -6.99 33.41 -4.27
C ASN A 6 -6.02 33.95 -5.35
N GLY A 7 -4.71 34.03 -5.02
CA GLY A 7 -3.65 34.54 -5.88
C GLY A 7 -3.46 36.06 -5.87
N ARG A 8 -4.22 36.81 -5.05
CA ARG A 8 -4.01 38.25 -4.80
C ARG A 8 -3.25 38.45 -3.50
N ILE A 9 -2.09 39.10 -3.58
CA ILE A 9 -1.23 39.40 -2.43
C ILE A 9 -1.56 40.79 -1.89
N ILE A 10 -1.68 40.90 -0.56
CA ILE A 10 -1.81 42.14 0.19
C ILE A 10 -0.57 42.26 1.08
N GLU A 11 0.29 43.23 0.73
CA GLU A 11 1.47 43.59 1.55
C GLU A 11 1.00 44.34 2.81
N ALA A 12 1.49 43.94 3.99
CA ALA A 12 1.09 44.49 5.29
C ALA A 12 -0.44 44.44 5.57
N PRO A 13 -1.02 43.23 5.66
CA PRO A 13 -2.46 43.04 5.87
C PRO A 13 -2.97 43.62 7.19
N LYS A 14 -4.19 44.14 7.20
CA LYS A 14 -4.89 44.64 8.40
C LYS A 14 -5.94 43.63 8.88
N PRO A 15 -6.37 43.70 10.16
CA PRO A 15 -7.45 42.85 10.67
C PRO A 15 -8.72 42.84 9.80
N ALA A 16 -9.06 44.01 9.24
CA ALA A 16 -10.21 44.18 8.35
C ALA A 16 -10.10 43.33 7.07
N ASP A 17 -8.89 43.15 6.53
CA ASP A 17 -8.64 42.39 5.31
C ASP A 17 -8.87 40.89 5.55
N ILE A 18 -8.45 40.38 6.72
CA ILE A 18 -8.69 38.99 7.14
C ILE A 18 -10.18 38.73 7.36
N THR A 19 -10.87 39.62 8.10
CA THR A 19 -12.30 39.46 8.34
C THR A 19 -13.11 39.54 7.05
N GLY A 20 -12.79 40.49 6.17
CA GLY A 20 -13.45 40.66 4.88
C GLY A 20 -13.21 39.47 3.94
N ALA A 21 -12.00 38.90 3.95
CA ALA A 21 -11.67 37.70 3.18
C ALA A 21 -12.51 36.48 3.59
N ILE A 22 -12.64 36.26 4.90
CA ILE A 22 -13.39 35.12 5.43
C ILE A 22 -14.90 35.35 5.31
N ASP A 23 -15.41 36.57 5.50
CA ASP A 23 -16.84 36.86 5.32
C ASP A 23 -17.26 36.87 3.85
N GLY A 24 -16.36 37.28 2.95
CA GLY A 24 -16.59 37.36 1.51
C GLY A 24 -16.23 36.11 0.71
N HIS A 25 -15.95 34.97 1.36
CA HIS A 25 -15.66 33.69 0.72
C HIS A 25 -16.87 33.19 -0.09
N GLY A 26 -17.01 33.64 -1.34
CA GLY A 26 -18.20 33.41 -2.18
C GLY A 26 -18.48 31.96 -2.62
N GLY A 27 -18.20 30.96 -1.78
CA GLY A 27 -18.56 29.56 -2.00
C GLY A 27 -17.84 28.85 -3.16
N GLY A 28 -16.81 29.46 -3.74
CA GLY A 28 -16.01 28.85 -4.80
C GLY A 28 -15.17 27.68 -4.26
N PRO A 29 -15.11 26.53 -4.94
CA PRO A 29 -14.36 25.35 -4.50
C PRO A 29 -12.84 25.57 -4.42
N ASP A 30 -12.34 26.66 -5.00
CA ASP A 30 -10.92 27.04 -5.05
C ASP A 30 -10.56 28.15 -4.05
N TRP A 31 -11.43 28.47 -3.09
CA TRP A 31 -11.13 29.50 -2.09
C TRP A 31 -9.99 29.06 -1.17
N PHE A 32 -8.94 29.88 -1.11
CA PHE A 32 -7.83 29.74 -0.18
C PHE A 32 -7.38 31.09 0.39
N VAL A 33 -6.83 31.04 1.60
CA VAL A 33 -6.14 32.15 2.24
C VAL A 33 -4.80 31.66 2.78
N ASN A 34 -3.75 32.45 2.62
CA ASN A 34 -2.45 32.22 3.23
C ASN A 34 -1.97 33.50 3.90
N LEU A 35 -1.66 33.43 5.20
CA LEU A 35 -1.00 34.49 5.93
C LEU A 35 0.44 34.05 6.18
N SER A 36 1.39 34.65 5.47
CA SER A 36 2.80 34.31 5.54
C SER A 36 3.62 35.42 6.20
N ASP A 37 4.69 35.02 6.87
CA ASP A 37 5.78 35.84 7.38
C ASP A 37 7.11 35.21 6.94
N ASP A 38 8.24 35.90 7.14
CA ASP A 38 9.54 35.51 6.58
C ASP A 38 9.94 34.04 6.84
N ASP A 39 9.55 33.48 7.98
CA ASP A 39 9.88 32.11 8.40
C ASP A 39 8.64 31.23 8.70
N SER A 40 7.41 31.70 8.53
CA SER A 40 6.23 30.91 8.88
C SER A 40 4.98 31.30 8.11
N ASP A 41 4.12 30.34 7.80
CA ASP A 41 2.86 30.60 7.10
C ASP A 41 1.68 29.87 7.76
N VAL A 42 0.48 30.42 7.58
CA VAL A 42 -0.79 29.83 8.00
C VAL A 42 -1.74 29.86 6.83
N GLU A 43 -2.08 28.69 6.32
CA GLU A 43 -2.90 28.49 5.14
C GLU A 43 -4.24 27.84 5.49
N ALA A 44 -5.33 28.29 4.86
CA ALA A 44 -6.63 27.65 4.97
C ALA A 44 -7.29 27.45 3.61
N PHE A 45 -7.92 26.28 3.46
CA PHE A 45 -8.63 25.85 2.25
C PHE A 45 -10.09 25.58 2.59
N LEU A 46 -11.01 26.04 1.75
CA LEU A 46 -12.44 25.75 1.91
C LEU A 46 -12.74 24.30 1.51
N ASN A 47 -13.43 23.55 2.37
CA ASN A 47 -14.01 22.25 2.04
C ASN A 47 -15.43 22.43 1.48
N GLY A 48 -15.91 21.42 0.73
CA GLY A 48 -17.25 21.44 0.12
C GLY A 48 -18.43 21.45 1.11
N ASP A 49 -18.18 21.24 2.41
CA ASP A 49 -19.16 21.30 3.49
C ASP A 49 -19.18 22.67 4.22
N GLY A 50 -18.39 23.64 3.76
CA GLY A 50 -18.28 24.98 4.37
C GLY A 50 -17.30 25.07 5.53
N SER A 51 -16.65 23.97 5.90
CA SER A 51 -15.54 23.98 6.87
C SER A 51 -14.21 24.32 6.21
N PHE A 52 -13.20 24.69 6.98
CA PHE A 52 -11.87 25.04 6.48
C PHE A 52 -10.82 24.03 6.95
N ARG A 53 -10.02 23.53 6.02
CA ARG A 53 -8.80 22.80 6.36
C ARG A 53 -7.69 23.79 6.61
N LEU A 54 -7.07 23.72 7.77
CA LEU A 54 -6.04 24.64 8.21
C LEU A 54 -4.68 23.94 8.26
N THR A 55 -3.66 24.59 7.69
CA THR A 55 -2.26 24.18 7.78
C THR A 55 -1.41 25.34 8.27
N TYR A 56 -0.29 25.06 8.94
CA TYR A 56 0.72 26.07 9.20
C TYR A 56 2.12 25.49 9.02
N HIS A 57 3.07 26.34 8.68
CA HIS A 57 4.49 26.03 8.63
C HIS A 57 5.23 26.89 9.66
N ASP A 58 6.19 26.33 10.39
CA ASP A 58 6.98 27.07 11.39
C ASP A 58 8.43 27.37 10.95
N GLY A 59 8.72 27.22 9.66
CA GLY A 59 10.04 27.45 9.06
C GLY A 59 10.87 26.18 8.95
N LYS A 60 10.47 25.11 9.64
CA LYS A 60 11.06 23.78 9.49
C LYS A 60 10.06 22.75 9.02
N ASP A 61 8.85 22.82 9.56
CA ASP A 61 7.89 21.75 9.48
C ASP A 61 6.49 22.24 9.19
N ARG A 62 5.78 21.49 8.35
CA ARG A 62 4.39 21.78 8.00
C ARG A 62 3.47 20.96 8.88
N PHE A 63 2.39 21.57 9.35
CA PHE A 63 1.41 20.99 10.23
C PHE A 63 0.03 21.15 9.63
N THR A 64 -0.83 20.15 9.83
CA THR A 64 -2.24 20.16 9.39
C THR A 64 -3.13 19.96 10.61
N ALA A 65 -4.16 20.79 10.75
CA ALA A 65 -5.14 20.62 11.81
C ALA A 65 -5.82 19.24 11.71
N ALA A 66 -5.95 18.54 12.83
CA ALA A 66 -6.56 17.20 12.87
C ALA A 66 -8.04 17.22 12.46
N ASP A 67 -8.74 18.30 12.81
CA ASP A 67 -10.14 18.55 12.49
C ASP A 67 -10.29 19.89 11.75
N PRO A 68 -11.18 19.97 10.75
CA PRO A 68 -11.55 21.24 10.10
C PRO A 68 -11.99 22.30 11.12
N VAL A 69 -11.86 23.58 10.74
CA VAL A 69 -12.30 24.72 11.53
C VAL A 69 -13.49 25.41 10.86
N ASP A 70 -14.33 26.07 11.65
CA ASP A 70 -15.35 26.95 11.11
C ASP A 70 -14.77 28.35 10.80
N ALA A 71 -15.56 29.19 10.14
CA ALA A 71 -15.15 30.54 9.78
C ALA A 71 -14.78 31.40 11.00
N ALA A 72 -15.50 31.24 12.12
CA ALA A 72 -15.25 32.00 13.35
C ALA A 72 -13.88 31.65 13.95
N THR A 73 -13.58 30.35 14.08
CA THR A 73 -12.30 29.86 14.59
C THR A 73 -11.16 30.24 13.64
N LEU A 74 -11.37 30.15 12.33
CA LEU A 74 -10.37 30.57 11.34
C LEU A 74 -9.99 32.04 11.50
N LYS A 75 -10.99 32.94 11.68
CA LYS A 75 -10.74 34.36 11.94
C LYS A 75 -9.90 34.56 13.19
N THR A 76 -10.26 33.92 14.30
CA THR A 76 -9.54 34.04 15.56
C THR A 76 -8.07 33.64 15.38
N ILE A 77 -7.80 32.57 14.65
CA ILE A 77 -6.44 32.08 14.42
C ILE A 77 -5.63 33.05 13.54
N LEU A 78 -6.18 33.47 12.40
CA LEU A 78 -5.46 34.38 11.49
C LEU A 78 -5.23 35.76 12.13
N LEU A 79 -6.17 36.25 12.95
CA LEU A 79 -5.98 37.51 13.69
C LEU A 79 -4.90 37.39 14.78
N ALA A 80 -4.88 36.27 15.52
CA ALA A 80 -3.82 36.00 16.50
C ALA A 80 -2.46 35.88 15.81
N ALA A 81 -2.40 35.17 14.68
CA ALA A 81 -1.19 35.03 13.87
C ALA A 81 -0.70 36.38 13.32
N LEU A 82 -1.60 37.24 12.83
CA LEU A 82 -1.29 38.60 12.37
C LEU A 82 -0.67 39.47 13.48
N ASN A 83 -1.11 39.28 14.73
CA ASN A 83 -0.56 39.99 15.89
C ASN A 83 0.77 39.38 16.41
N GLY A 84 1.30 38.34 15.75
CA GLY A 84 2.51 37.63 16.18
C GLY A 84 2.29 36.72 17.40
N GLU A 85 1.04 36.43 17.77
CA GLU A 85 0.74 35.50 18.85
C GLU A 85 0.95 34.06 18.36
N ILE A 86 1.49 33.19 19.23
CA ILE A 86 1.72 31.76 18.91
C ILE A 86 0.83 30.81 19.73
N GLY A 87 -0.01 31.35 20.63
CA GLY A 87 -0.87 30.58 21.54
C GLY A 87 -1.82 29.63 20.80
N TRP A 88 -2.37 30.09 19.67
CA TRP A 88 -3.27 29.32 18.81
C TRP A 88 -2.68 27.99 18.30
N ARG A 89 -1.34 27.83 18.30
CA ARG A 89 -0.67 26.57 17.96
C ARG A 89 -0.89 25.49 19.03
N ARG A 90 -1.21 25.85 20.27
CA ARG A 90 -1.40 24.91 21.39
C ARG A 90 -2.85 24.54 21.64
N ASP A 91 -3.79 25.35 21.16
CA ASP A 91 -5.21 25.19 21.45
C ASP A 91 -5.89 24.11 20.59
N ARG A 92 -5.15 23.52 19.64
CA ARG A 92 -5.66 22.48 18.73
C ARG A 92 -4.66 21.35 18.53
N VAL A 93 -5.20 20.23 18.05
CA VAL A 93 -4.39 19.08 17.67
C VAL A 93 -3.87 19.29 16.25
N TRP A 94 -2.55 19.36 16.12
CA TRP A 94 -1.84 19.55 14.86
C TRP A 94 -1.06 18.29 14.48
N LEU A 95 -1.27 17.81 13.26
CA LEU A 95 -0.57 16.67 12.67
C LEU A 95 0.56 17.20 11.80
N ARG A 96 1.82 16.99 12.20
CA ARG A 96 2.98 17.35 11.38
C ARG A 96 3.03 16.50 10.10
N GLN A 97 3.06 17.15 8.95
CA GLN A 97 3.34 16.49 7.67
C GLN A 97 4.80 16.05 7.65
N LEU A 98 5.01 14.74 7.52
CA LEU A 98 6.34 14.16 7.34
C LEU A 98 6.90 14.61 5.99
N SER A 99 8.21 14.87 5.92
CA SER A 99 8.91 15.06 4.65
C SER A 99 8.66 13.85 3.73
N PRO A 100 8.71 14.00 2.39
CA PRO A 100 8.39 12.90 1.47
C PRO A 100 9.16 11.60 1.77
N ALA A 101 10.43 11.71 2.17
CA ALA A 101 11.25 10.57 2.54
C ALA A 101 10.79 9.89 3.85
N LYS A 102 10.51 10.67 4.91
CA LYS A 102 10.00 10.13 6.18
C LYS A 102 8.57 9.60 6.03
N ALA A 103 7.76 10.24 5.19
CA ALA A 103 6.41 9.81 4.86
C ALA A 103 6.44 8.45 4.16
N ALA A 104 7.27 8.28 3.12
CA ALA A 104 7.48 7.02 2.39
C ALA A 104 8.01 5.88 3.29
N GLU A 105 8.92 6.20 4.21
CA GLU A 105 9.44 5.23 5.18
C GLU A 105 8.37 4.78 6.20
N ALA A 106 7.62 5.73 6.76
CA ALA A 106 6.50 5.43 7.66
C ALA A 106 5.38 4.67 6.94
N ALA A 107 5.23 4.93 5.65
CA ALA A 107 4.32 4.29 4.72
C ALA A 107 4.68 2.85 4.33
N GLY A 108 5.81 2.31 4.81
CA GLY A 108 6.27 0.98 4.46
C GLY A 108 6.58 0.81 2.96
N GLU A 109 6.78 1.89 2.22
CA GLU A 109 7.15 1.81 0.81
C GLU A 109 8.55 1.18 0.70
N PRO A 110 8.77 0.29 -0.30
CA PRO A 110 10.09 -0.26 -0.52
C PRO A 110 11.07 0.89 -0.78
N PRO A 111 12.29 0.83 -0.22
CA PRO A 111 13.28 1.87 -0.46
C PRO A 111 13.50 2.10 -1.95
N VAL A 112 13.77 3.35 -2.36
CA VAL A 112 14.02 3.69 -3.76
C VAL A 112 15.11 2.81 -4.39
N TRP A 113 16.14 2.45 -3.61
CA TRP A 113 17.20 1.54 -4.05
C TRP A 113 16.69 0.11 -4.34
N ALA A 114 15.67 -0.36 -3.63
CA ALA A 114 15.10 -1.70 -3.85
C ALA A 114 14.28 -1.74 -5.15
N ILE A 115 13.48 -0.70 -5.40
CA ILE A 115 12.76 -0.55 -6.68
C ILE A 115 13.76 -0.46 -7.84
N ALA A 116 14.79 0.38 -7.71
CA ALA A 116 15.84 0.51 -8.71
C ALA A 116 16.60 -0.81 -8.96
N ALA A 117 16.85 -1.60 -7.91
CA ALA A 117 17.48 -2.91 -8.04
C ALA A 117 16.60 -3.91 -8.82
N VAL A 118 15.29 -3.92 -8.57
CA VAL A 118 14.35 -4.75 -9.36
C VAL A 118 14.36 -4.32 -10.82
N ILE A 119 14.21 -3.02 -11.09
CA ILE A 119 14.22 -2.49 -12.47
C ILE A 119 15.55 -2.81 -13.16
N ALA A 120 16.68 -2.60 -12.48
CA ALA A 120 18.01 -2.92 -12.99
C ALA A 120 18.18 -4.42 -13.25
N SER A 121 17.62 -5.30 -12.41
CA SER A 121 17.68 -6.75 -12.62
C SER A 121 16.87 -7.19 -13.85
N ILE A 122 15.68 -6.60 -14.06
CA ILE A 122 14.85 -6.87 -15.24
C ILE A 122 15.52 -6.32 -16.51
N ALA A 123 16.05 -5.10 -16.44
CA ALA A 123 16.81 -4.50 -17.54
C ALA A 123 18.08 -5.30 -17.86
N LEU A 124 18.77 -5.85 -16.85
CA LEU A 124 19.94 -6.72 -17.02
C LEU A 124 19.57 -7.98 -17.81
N VAL A 125 18.40 -8.59 -17.55
CA VAL A 125 17.92 -9.73 -18.34
C VAL A 125 17.83 -9.34 -19.81
N PHE A 126 17.15 -8.22 -20.10
CA PHE A 126 16.94 -7.75 -21.46
C PHE A 126 18.26 -7.41 -22.16
N VAL A 127 19.19 -6.76 -21.46
CA VAL A 127 20.52 -6.45 -22.00
C VAL A 127 21.25 -7.76 -22.32
N VAL A 128 21.32 -8.70 -21.38
CA VAL A 128 22.09 -9.93 -21.55
C VAL A 128 21.50 -10.82 -22.65
N THR A 129 20.17 -10.92 -22.78
CA THR A 129 19.54 -11.69 -23.87
C THR A 129 19.73 -11.08 -25.26
N ASN A 130 20.11 -9.79 -25.34
CA ASN A 130 20.36 -9.09 -26.60
C ASN A 130 21.86 -8.85 -26.88
N LEU A 131 22.76 -9.37 -26.03
CA LEU A 131 24.19 -9.26 -26.24
C LEU A 131 24.66 -10.25 -27.32
N PRO A 132 25.69 -9.89 -28.12
CA PRO A 132 26.34 -10.84 -29.03
C PRO A 132 27.00 -12.00 -28.27
N ASP A 133 27.05 -13.19 -28.86
CA ASP A 133 27.64 -14.39 -28.24
C ASP A 133 29.11 -14.19 -27.78
N SER A 134 29.89 -13.42 -28.54
CA SER A 134 31.27 -13.07 -28.20
C SER A 134 31.42 -12.25 -26.91
N TRP A 135 30.37 -11.56 -26.50
CA TRP A 135 30.30 -10.85 -25.22
C TRP A 135 29.82 -11.78 -24.09
N LEU A 136 28.88 -12.69 -24.37
CA LEU A 136 28.40 -13.68 -23.41
C LEU A 136 29.53 -14.61 -22.95
N GLU A 137 30.42 -15.02 -23.86
CA GLU A 137 31.59 -15.85 -23.55
C GLU A 137 32.63 -15.19 -22.63
N ARG A 138 32.62 -13.85 -22.52
CA ARG A 138 33.53 -13.10 -21.62
C ARG A 138 32.98 -12.95 -20.21
N LEU A 139 31.70 -13.25 -19.99
CA LEU A 139 31.12 -13.18 -18.66
C LEU A 139 31.64 -14.32 -17.79
N PRO A 140 31.93 -14.08 -16.50
CA PRO A 140 32.40 -15.12 -15.57
C PRO A 140 31.29 -16.13 -15.19
N VAL A 141 30.10 -16.02 -15.79
CA VAL A 141 29.00 -16.98 -15.62
C VAL A 141 28.95 -17.90 -16.83
N PRO A 142 28.79 -19.22 -16.65
CA PRO A 142 28.72 -20.14 -17.78
C PRO A 142 27.55 -19.75 -18.70
N ASN A 143 27.77 -19.69 -20.03
CA ASN A 143 26.74 -19.43 -21.05
C ASN A 143 25.79 -20.64 -21.20
N THR A 144 25.21 -21.02 -20.07
CA THR A 144 24.26 -22.10 -19.89
C THR A 144 22.98 -21.46 -19.39
N THR A 145 21.85 -22.10 -19.65
CA THR A 145 20.54 -21.67 -19.11
C THR A 145 20.62 -21.44 -17.58
N LEU A 146 21.44 -22.22 -16.88
CA LEU A 146 21.66 -22.14 -15.45
C LEU A 146 22.49 -20.93 -15.01
N GLY A 147 23.55 -20.58 -15.74
CA GLY A 147 24.33 -19.36 -15.48
C GLY A 147 23.51 -18.10 -15.70
N MET A 148 22.61 -18.11 -16.68
CA MET A 148 21.65 -17.04 -16.95
C MET A 148 20.61 -16.91 -15.83
N ILE A 149 20.02 -18.02 -15.37
CA ILE A 149 19.11 -18.02 -14.21
C ILE A 149 19.82 -17.49 -12.96
N GLY A 150 21.06 -17.90 -12.72
CA GLY A 150 21.88 -17.41 -11.62
C GLY A 150 22.16 -15.90 -11.68
N LEU A 151 22.49 -15.38 -12.86
CA LEU A 151 22.73 -13.95 -13.10
C LEU A 151 21.50 -13.07 -12.76
N ILE A 152 20.30 -13.61 -12.99
CA ILE A 152 19.03 -12.92 -12.72
C ILE A 152 18.62 -13.08 -11.25
N ALA A 153 18.78 -14.28 -10.68
CA ALA A 153 18.36 -14.56 -9.31
C ALA A 153 19.28 -13.92 -8.26
N PHE A 154 20.58 -13.82 -8.53
CA PHE A 154 21.59 -13.30 -7.60
C PHE A 154 21.32 -11.85 -7.11
N PRO A 155 21.05 -10.85 -7.99
CA PRO A 155 20.70 -9.51 -7.54
C PRO A 155 19.39 -9.48 -6.74
N MET A 156 18.42 -10.34 -7.06
CA MET A 156 17.17 -10.46 -6.30
C MET A 156 17.41 -11.01 -4.89
N VAL A 157 18.30 -12.00 -4.75
CA VAL A 157 18.71 -12.55 -3.45
C VAL A 157 19.47 -11.50 -2.63
N ILE A 158 20.42 -10.78 -3.24
CA ILE A 158 21.14 -9.68 -2.58
C ILE A 158 20.17 -8.60 -2.10
N MET A 159 19.19 -8.24 -2.93
CA MET A 159 18.17 -7.26 -2.55
C MET A 159 17.33 -7.73 -1.36
N ILE A 160 16.89 -9.00 -1.36
CA ILE A 160 16.15 -9.58 -0.22
C ILE A 160 17.01 -9.54 1.05
N ILE A 161 18.28 -9.93 0.96
CA ILE A 161 19.23 -9.87 2.08
C ILE A 161 19.40 -8.41 2.56
N ALA A 162 19.59 -7.46 1.65
CA ALA A 162 19.74 -6.05 1.96
C ALA A 162 18.48 -5.47 2.63
N MET A 163 17.28 -5.87 2.19
CA MET A 163 16.01 -5.44 2.79
C MET A 163 15.84 -5.99 4.20
N VAL A 164 16.18 -7.28 4.40
CA VAL A 164 16.19 -7.92 5.72
C VAL A 164 17.23 -7.26 6.63
N ALA A 165 18.43 -6.99 6.12
CA ALA A 165 19.49 -6.32 6.88
C ALA A 165 19.10 -4.89 7.25
N HIS A 166 18.52 -4.11 6.34
CA HIS A 166 18.03 -2.76 6.60
C HIS A 166 16.99 -2.74 7.73
N LYS A 167 15.98 -3.63 7.66
CA LYS A 167 14.98 -3.77 8.72
C LYS A 167 15.58 -4.29 10.03
N ALA A 168 16.54 -5.21 9.97
CA ALA A 168 17.26 -5.70 11.15
C ALA A 168 18.08 -4.59 11.83
N ILE A 169 18.68 -3.68 11.07
CA ILE A 169 19.39 -2.51 11.60
C ILE A 169 18.40 -1.56 12.29
N GLN A 170 17.24 -1.28 11.68
CA GLN A 170 16.18 -0.47 12.31
C GLN A 170 15.70 -1.10 13.62
N LEU A 171 15.49 -2.42 13.64
CA LEU A 171 15.12 -3.17 14.85
C LEU A 171 16.19 -3.09 15.94
N ARG A 172 17.48 -3.16 15.57
CA ARG A 172 18.58 -3.00 16.54
C ARG A 172 18.63 -1.59 17.12
N ARG A 173 18.40 -0.55 16.30
CA ARG A 173 18.32 0.84 16.78
C ARG A 173 17.11 1.05 17.69
N ALA A 174 15.98 0.42 17.38
CA ALA A 174 14.81 0.53 18.23
C ALA A 174 15.02 -0.10 19.62
N LYS A 175 15.91 -1.11 19.77
CA LYS A 175 16.26 -1.67 21.10
C LYS A 175 16.79 -0.63 22.08
N SER A 176 17.45 0.43 21.61
CA SER A 176 17.93 1.52 22.47
C SER A 176 16.89 2.62 22.73
N TRP A 177 15.69 2.50 22.18
CA TRP A 177 14.61 3.47 22.43
C TRP A 177 14.10 3.35 23.86
N LEU A 178 13.89 4.50 24.49
CA LEU A 178 13.50 4.60 25.89
C LEU A 178 11.97 4.53 26.03
N PRO A 179 11.45 3.82 27.04
CA PRO A 179 10.02 3.80 27.33
C PRO A 179 9.60 5.05 28.12
N VAL A 180 8.44 5.60 27.79
CA VAL A 180 7.79 6.68 28.53
C VAL A 180 6.28 6.50 28.54
N GLN A 181 5.60 6.99 29.57
CA GLN A 181 4.15 6.95 29.62
C GLN A 181 3.55 7.99 28.68
N GLY A 182 2.60 7.56 27.86
CA GLY A 182 1.80 8.39 26.98
C GLY A 182 0.33 8.06 27.09
N ARG A 183 -0.50 8.79 26.35
CA ARG A 183 -1.94 8.59 26.28
C ARG A 183 -2.40 8.59 24.83
N ILE A 184 -3.29 7.66 24.49
CA ILE A 184 -3.96 7.66 23.19
C ILE A 184 -4.89 8.86 23.09
N THR A 185 -4.69 9.70 22.09
CA THR A 185 -5.51 10.89 21.82
C THR A 185 -6.56 10.61 20.74
N SER A 186 -6.28 9.72 19.80
CA SER A 186 -7.20 9.31 18.74
C SER A 186 -6.98 7.84 18.36
N SER A 187 -8.05 7.13 18.04
CA SER A 187 -7.99 5.73 17.60
C SER A 187 -9.17 5.48 16.66
N ARG A 188 -8.88 5.40 15.36
CA ARG A 188 -9.90 5.23 14.31
C ARG A 188 -9.38 4.41 13.14
N MET A 189 -10.29 3.77 12.42
CA MET A 189 -9.96 3.22 11.11
C MET A 189 -9.75 4.37 10.13
N ALA A 190 -8.63 4.37 9.41
CA ALA A 190 -8.36 5.29 8.33
C ALA A 190 -8.09 4.52 7.04
N THR A 191 -8.34 5.19 5.92
CA THR A 191 -8.04 4.66 4.60
C THR A 191 -6.79 5.33 4.06
N ARG A 192 -5.82 4.53 3.67
CA ARG A 192 -4.66 4.98 2.93
C ARG A 192 -4.80 4.56 1.47
N ARG A 193 -4.70 5.53 0.57
CA ARG A 193 -4.63 5.28 -0.86
C ARG A 193 -3.15 5.19 -1.25
N SER A 194 -2.72 4.05 -1.77
CA SER A 194 -1.36 3.86 -2.29
C SER A 194 -1.41 3.79 -3.82
N GLY A 195 -0.71 4.73 -4.47
CA GLY A 195 -0.69 4.92 -5.93
C GLY A 195 -1.61 6.04 -6.43
N VAL A 196 -1.30 6.56 -7.62
CA VAL A 196 -2.10 7.55 -8.35
C VAL A 196 -2.70 6.88 -9.59
N GLY A 197 -3.99 7.10 -9.84
CA GLY A 197 -4.70 6.53 -10.98
C GLY A 197 -4.93 5.00 -10.89
N GLU A 198 -4.82 4.35 -12.04
CA GLU A 198 -5.15 2.96 -12.41
C GLU A 198 -4.84 1.84 -11.38
N GLY A 199 -3.82 2.03 -10.54
CA GLY A 199 -3.34 1.07 -9.55
C GLY A 199 -3.73 1.38 -8.10
N ALA A 200 -4.42 2.49 -7.84
CA ALA A 200 -4.62 3.04 -6.49
C ALA A 200 -5.29 2.06 -5.53
N THR A 201 -4.51 1.39 -4.69
CA THR A 201 -5.03 0.44 -3.70
C THR A 201 -5.58 1.21 -2.51
N ILE A 202 -6.78 0.83 -2.05
CA ILE A 202 -7.34 1.32 -0.80
C ILE A 202 -6.94 0.31 0.27
N VAL A 203 -6.12 0.75 1.21
CA VAL A 203 -5.68 -0.05 2.35
C VAL A 203 -6.28 0.55 3.61
N ASN A 204 -7.04 -0.25 4.34
CA ASN A 204 -7.55 0.14 5.65
C ASN A 204 -6.42 -0.04 6.69
N ILE A 205 -6.09 1.04 7.39
CA ILE A 205 -5.02 1.10 8.40
C ILE A 205 -5.57 1.61 9.74
N PRO A 206 -5.01 1.15 10.86
CA PRO A 206 -5.37 1.69 12.17
C PRO A 206 -4.67 3.05 12.36
N ALA A 207 -5.43 4.14 12.30
CA ALA A 207 -4.92 5.47 12.63
C ALA A 207 -5.06 5.71 14.14
N VAL A 208 -3.96 5.46 14.84
CA VAL A 208 -3.83 5.73 16.27
C VAL A 208 -2.92 6.93 16.44
N ALA A 209 -3.34 7.93 17.20
CA ALA A 209 -2.52 9.05 17.62
C ALA A 209 -2.38 9.04 19.14
N TYR A 210 -1.20 9.42 19.63
CA TYR A 210 -0.88 9.45 21.05
C TYR A 210 0.03 10.62 21.39
N SER A 211 0.00 11.06 22.64
CA SER A 211 0.88 12.09 23.17
C SER A 211 1.67 11.58 24.37
N PHE A 212 2.88 12.11 24.56
CA PHE A 212 3.76 11.78 25.68
C PHE A 212 4.67 12.96 25.99
N SER A 213 5.35 12.96 27.14
CA SER A 213 6.33 13.99 27.48
C SER A 213 7.71 13.40 27.74
N ALA A 214 8.73 13.97 27.10
CA ALA A 214 10.14 13.63 27.26
C ALA A 214 10.95 14.91 27.44
N GLY A 215 11.86 14.95 28.42
CA GLY A 215 12.71 16.12 28.66
C GLY A 215 11.96 17.44 28.90
N GLY A 216 10.76 17.39 29.49
CA GLY A 216 9.93 18.59 29.74
C GLY A 216 9.20 19.14 28.52
N ARG A 217 9.30 18.50 27.35
CA ARG A 217 8.56 18.83 26.13
C ARG A 217 7.49 17.78 25.86
N SER A 218 6.38 18.18 25.25
CA SER A 218 5.32 17.26 24.82
C SER A 218 5.54 16.89 23.36
N TYR A 219 5.42 15.60 23.07
CA TYR A 219 5.55 15.02 21.75
C TYR A 219 4.26 14.28 21.38
N GLN A 220 4.04 14.12 20.08
CA GLN A 220 2.93 13.34 19.54
C GLN A 220 3.47 12.32 18.54
N GLY A 221 2.85 11.15 18.49
CA GLY A 221 3.18 10.10 17.55
C GLY A 221 1.93 9.43 17.00
N SER A 222 2.08 8.80 15.84
CA SER A 222 1.00 8.08 15.16
C SER A 222 1.38 6.67 14.72
N ARG A 223 2.60 6.22 15.06
CA ARG A 223 3.12 4.92 14.61
C ARG A 223 2.88 3.88 15.67
N ILE A 224 2.18 2.81 15.31
CA ILE A 224 1.97 1.69 16.23
C ILE A 224 3.24 0.84 16.31
N SER A 225 3.85 0.49 15.18
CA SER A 225 5.08 -0.34 15.18
C SER A 225 6.10 0.13 14.15
N ILE A 226 7.29 -0.48 14.14
CA ILE A 226 8.35 -0.24 13.13
C ILE A 226 7.90 -0.70 11.73
N GLY A 227 6.91 -1.60 11.66
CA GLY A 227 6.23 -1.99 10.42
C GLY A 227 4.81 -1.42 10.32
N ASP A 228 4.29 -1.32 9.10
CA ASP A 228 2.89 -0.97 8.88
C ASP A 228 1.99 -2.13 9.31
N ILE A 229 1.03 -1.86 10.20
CA ILE A 229 -0.05 -2.79 10.51
C ILE A 229 -1.13 -2.53 9.47
N SER A 230 -1.34 -3.46 8.55
CA SER A 230 -2.37 -3.37 7.52
C SER A 230 -3.22 -4.63 7.47
N GLY A 231 -4.44 -4.49 6.94
CA GLY A 231 -5.34 -5.62 6.70
C GLY A 231 -5.89 -6.26 8.00
N PRO A 232 -5.77 -7.59 8.20
CA PRO A 232 -6.49 -8.33 9.23
C PRO A 232 -6.16 -7.93 10.66
N PHE A 233 -4.98 -7.32 10.88
CA PHE A 233 -4.52 -6.91 12.20
C PHE A 233 -4.88 -5.45 12.55
N ALA A 234 -5.45 -4.69 11.61
CA ALA A 234 -5.79 -3.28 11.82
C ALA A 234 -6.87 -3.10 12.90
N GLU A 235 -7.92 -3.91 12.86
CA GLU A 235 -9.00 -3.85 13.84
C GLU A 235 -8.53 -4.31 15.24
N GLU A 236 -7.73 -5.38 15.30
CA GLU A 236 -7.13 -5.86 16.55
C GLU A 236 -6.27 -4.77 17.22
N ALA A 237 -5.52 -4.01 16.41
CA ALA A 237 -4.73 -2.90 16.91
C ALA A 237 -5.60 -1.78 17.52
N LEU A 238 -6.74 -1.43 16.91
CA LEU A 238 -7.65 -0.42 17.48
C LEU A 238 -8.26 -0.88 18.81
N GLY A 239 -8.60 -2.16 18.93
CA GLY A 239 -9.07 -2.74 20.19
C GLY A 239 -8.01 -2.70 21.31
N ARG A 240 -6.72 -2.81 20.95
CA ARG A 240 -5.60 -2.72 21.89
C ARG A 240 -5.32 -1.28 22.35
N TYR A 241 -5.65 -0.29 21.52
CA TYR A 241 -5.35 1.13 21.76
C TYR A 241 -6.59 2.02 21.72
N PRO A 242 -7.53 1.90 22.68
CA PRO A 242 -8.69 2.77 22.75
C PRO A 242 -8.32 4.20 23.18
N VAL A 243 -9.12 5.19 22.77
CA VAL A 243 -8.92 6.60 23.14
C VAL A 243 -8.89 6.78 24.65
N GLY A 244 -7.91 7.55 25.14
CA GLY A 244 -7.71 7.81 26.56
C GLY A 244 -6.90 6.74 27.31
N ALA A 245 -6.59 5.60 26.68
CA ALA A 245 -5.75 4.57 27.29
C ALA A 245 -4.35 5.08 27.59
N ALA A 246 -3.82 4.72 28.77
CA ALA A 246 -2.42 4.91 29.10
C ALA A 246 -1.59 3.84 28.40
N VAL A 247 -0.55 4.27 27.69
CA VAL A 247 0.29 3.39 26.87
C VAL A 247 1.77 3.68 27.10
N THR A 248 2.61 2.67 26.92
CA THR A 248 4.06 2.89 26.87
C THR A 248 4.44 3.28 25.45
N VAL A 249 5.03 4.47 25.31
CA VAL A 249 5.62 4.94 24.06
C VAL A 249 7.12 4.70 24.12
N TYR A 250 7.67 4.08 23.09
CA TYR A 250 9.11 3.95 22.90
C TYR A 250 9.57 5.05 21.95
N TYR A 251 10.52 5.88 22.36
CA TYR A 251 11.04 6.97 21.54
C TYR A 251 12.57 6.90 21.40
N ASP A 252 13.08 7.38 20.28
CA ASP A 252 14.52 7.55 20.08
C ASP A 252 15.03 8.74 20.92
N PRO A 253 15.98 8.56 21.86
CA PRO A 253 16.49 9.66 22.68
C PRO A 253 17.19 10.75 21.86
N ALA A 254 17.74 10.41 20.69
CA ALA A 254 18.37 11.37 19.79
C ALA A 254 17.35 12.11 18.91
N ASP A 255 16.18 11.52 18.67
CA ASP A 255 15.07 12.10 17.92
C ASP A 255 13.72 11.65 18.52
N PRO A 256 13.21 12.32 19.58
CA PRO A 256 12.00 11.89 20.28
C PRO A 256 10.75 11.83 19.41
N GLU A 257 10.76 12.42 18.21
CA GLU A 257 9.66 12.33 17.24
C GLU A 257 9.59 10.95 16.60
N ASN A 258 10.71 10.23 16.54
CA ASN A 258 10.77 8.85 16.13
C ASN A 258 10.33 7.96 17.29
N CYS A 259 9.02 7.73 17.37
CA CYS A 259 8.40 6.97 18.44
C CYS A 259 7.43 5.92 17.91
N VAL A 260 7.25 4.85 18.66
CA VAL A 260 6.31 3.75 18.39
C VAL A 260 5.70 3.21 19.68
N LEU A 261 4.51 2.60 19.58
CA LEU A 261 3.89 1.88 20.71
C LEU A 261 4.48 0.46 20.87
N GLU A 262 4.88 -0.16 19.76
CA GLU A 262 5.43 -1.51 19.67
C GLU A 262 6.81 -1.48 19.01
N ARG A 263 7.85 -1.67 19.83
CA ARG A 263 9.25 -1.74 19.40
C ARG A 263 9.64 -3.11 18.82
N ASP A 264 8.99 -4.17 19.27
CA ASP A 264 9.41 -5.53 18.98
C ASP A 264 8.86 -6.02 17.63
N ALA A 265 9.64 -6.82 16.91
CA ALA A 265 9.14 -7.47 15.70
C ALA A 265 7.98 -8.42 16.06
N PRO A 266 6.93 -8.52 15.23
CA PRO A 266 5.86 -9.48 15.46
C PRO A 266 6.43 -10.89 15.61
N LYS A 267 5.96 -11.62 16.62
CA LYS A 267 6.35 -13.02 16.87
C LYS A 267 5.96 -13.86 15.66
N GLY A 268 6.92 -14.13 14.76
CA GLY A 268 6.66 -14.92 13.55
C GLY A 268 7.33 -14.40 12.29
N VAL A 269 7.71 -13.11 12.22
CA VAL A 269 8.35 -12.55 11.01
C VAL A 269 9.64 -13.30 10.66
N VAL A 270 10.49 -13.61 11.64
CA VAL A 270 11.73 -14.38 11.42
C VAL A 270 11.43 -15.81 10.94
N LYS A 271 10.39 -16.45 11.48
CA LYS A 271 9.97 -17.79 11.05
C LYS A 271 9.37 -17.77 9.64
N GLY A 272 8.59 -16.74 9.30
CA GLY A 272 8.01 -16.52 7.98
C GLY A 272 9.07 -16.21 6.92
N CYS A 273 9.99 -15.29 7.20
CA CYS A 273 11.13 -15.00 6.33
C CYS A 273 12.03 -16.23 6.17
N GLY A 274 12.31 -16.95 7.26
CA GLY A 274 13.07 -18.21 7.20
C GLY A 274 12.37 -19.29 6.36
N GLY A 275 11.04 -19.43 6.50
CA GLY A 275 10.24 -20.34 5.69
C GLY A 275 10.24 -19.97 4.21
N VAL A 276 10.11 -18.69 3.86
CA VAL A 276 10.18 -18.22 2.47
C VAL A 276 11.57 -18.46 1.88
N LEU A 277 12.64 -18.16 2.62
CA LEU A 277 14.00 -18.42 2.18
C LEU A 277 14.27 -19.91 2.00
N LEU A 278 13.75 -20.76 2.90
CA LEU A 278 13.83 -22.21 2.76
C LEU A 278 13.11 -22.71 1.50
N VAL A 279 11.89 -22.22 1.24
CA VAL A 279 11.12 -22.58 0.03
C VAL A 279 11.88 -22.14 -1.22
N LEU A 280 12.41 -20.91 -1.26
CA LEU A 280 13.21 -20.43 -2.39
C LEU A 280 14.49 -21.24 -2.57
N ALA A 281 15.15 -21.63 -1.47
CA ALA A 281 16.34 -22.47 -1.52
C ALA A 281 16.02 -23.88 -2.05
N LEU A 282 14.91 -24.48 -1.62
CA LEU A 282 14.45 -25.79 -2.10
C LEU A 282 14.04 -25.75 -3.58
N LEU A 283 13.33 -24.69 -4.01
CA LEU A 283 12.98 -24.47 -5.41
C LEU A 283 14.23 -24.25 -6.27
N GLY A 284 15.19 -23.48 -5.76
CA GLY A 284 16.48 -23.26 -6.42
C GLY A 284 17.31 -24.54 -6.53
N ALA A 285 17.39 -25.33 -5.45
CA ALA A 285 18.08 -26.62 -5.44
C ALA A 285 17.40 -27.65 -6.36
N GLY A 286 16.07 -27.70 -6.37
CA GLY A 286 15.29 -28.55 -7.28
C GLY A 286 15.48 -28.15 -8.75
N GLY A 287 15.42 -26.85 -9.05
CA GLY A 287 15.71 -26.32 -10.38
C GLY A 287 17.15 -26.60 -10.82
N TYR A 288 18.12 -26.45 -9.90
CA TYR A 288 19.53 -26.78 -10.14
C TYR A 288 19.72 -28.26 -10.43
N TRP A 289 19.12 -29.14 -9.61
CA TRP A 289 19.18 -30.58 -9.83
C TRP A 289 18.59 -30.96 -11.18
N VAL A 290 17.39 -30.47 -11.52
CA VAL A 290 16.73 -30.71 -12.82
C VAL A 290 17.63 -30.28 -13.97
N ALA A 291 18.24 -29.11 -13.89
CA ALA A 291 19.02 -28.52 -14.97
C ALA A 291 20.44 -29.10 -15.13
N THR A 292 20.98 -29.79 -14.11
CA THR A 292 22.36 -30.32 -14.15
C THR A 292 22.42 -31.84 -14.27
N GLN A 293 21.58 -32.56 -13.53
CA GLN A 293 21.67 -34.03 -13.43
C GLN A 293 20.31 -34.70 -13.64
N GLY A 294 19.21 -34.00 -13.36
CA GLY A 294 17.87 -34.56 -13.33
C GLY A 294 17.38 -34.97 -14.70
N THR A 295 17.61 -34.17 -15.74
CA THR A 295 17.22 -34.54 -17.12
C THR A 295 17.92 -35.81 -17.59
N GLU A 296 19.23 -35.94 -17.38
CA GLU A 296 20.01 -37.13 -17.77
C GLU A 296 19.63 -38.36 -16.92
N ALA A 297 19.44 -38.19 -15.61
CA ALA A 297 19.03 -39.29 -14.72
C ALA A 297 17.61 -39.80 -15.03
N LEU A 298 16.67 -38.89 -15.34
CA LEU A 298 15.33 -39.25 -15.78
C LEU A 298 15.34 -39.86 -17.18
N GLN A 299 16.17 -39.37 -18.10
CA GLN A 299 16.32 -39.96 -19.44
C GLN A 299 16.90 -41.37 -19.37
N ALA A 300 17.87 -41.61 -18.48
CA ALA A 300 18.45 -42.93 -18.25
C ALA A 300 17.42 -43.93 -17.71
N SER A 301 16.48 -43.46 -16.90
CA SER A 301 15.40 -44.28 -16.33
C SER A 301 14.22 -44.45 -17.28
N MET A 302 13.99 -43.46 -18.16
CA MET A 302 12.91 -43.43 -19.15
C MET A 302 13.48 -43.06 -20.53
N PRO A 303 14.12 -44.02 -21.23
CA PRO A 303 14.89 -43.74 -22.46
C PRO A 303 14.07 -43.19 -23.61
N GLN A 304 12.77 -43.48 -23.64
CA GLN A 304 11.84 -43.05 -24.68
C GLN A 304 11.06 -41.78 -24.31
N ALA A 305 11.26 -41.23 -23.10
CA ALA A 305 10.52 -40.05 -22.66
C ALA A 305 11.13 -38.75 -23.22
N GLU A 306 10.26 -37.78 -23.54
CA GLU A 306 10.64 -36.39 -23.78
C GLU A 306 10.74 -35.65 -22.43
N VAL A 307 11.81 -35.94 -21.68
CA VAL A 307 11.98 -35.51 -20.29
C VAL A 307 11.81 -34.00 -20.06
N PRO A 308 12.32 -33.10 -20.92
CA PRO A 308 12.10 -31.65 -20.76
C PRO A 308 10.62 -31.23 -20.83
N VAL A 309 9.87 -31.81 -21.78
CA VAL A 309 8.44 -31.53 -21.97
C VAL A 309 7.64 -32.10 -20.79
N MET A 310 7.99 -33.30 -20.34
CA MET A 310 7.39 -33.96 -19.17
C MET A 310 7.54 -33.12 -17.89
N LEU A 311 8.76 -32.65 -17.60
CA LEU A 311 9.04 -31.87 -16.38
C LEU A 311 8.36 -30.51 -16.39
N PHE A 312 8.38 -29.82 -17.54
CA PHE A 312 7.69 -28.53 -17.68
C PHE A 312 6.18 -28.68 -17.50
N ALA A 313 5.57 -29.64 -18.20
CA ALA A 313 4.13 -29.88 -18.13
C ALA A 313 3.70 -30.33 -16.73
N PHE A 314 4.48 -31.20 -16.07
CA PHE A 314 4.19 -31.63 -14.70
C PHE A 314 4.31 -30.49 -13.68
N GLY A 315 5.39 -29.69 -13.75
CA GLY A 315 5.60 -28.55 -12.86
C GLY A 315 4.52 -27.49 -13.01
N PHE A 316 4.16 -27.16 -14.25
CA PHE A 316 3.09 -26.21 -14.54
C PHE A 316 1.71 -26.74 -14.11
N GLY A 317 1.44 -28.04 -14.31
CA GLY A 317 0.23 -28.71 -13.83
C GLY A 317 0.08 -28.66 -12.30
N CYS A 318 1.16 -28.92 -11.57
CA CYS A 318 1.21 -28.79 -10.11
C CYS A 318 0.97 -27.35 -9.64
N ALA A 319 1.59 -26.36 -10.28
CA ALA A 319 1.38 -24.95 -9.96
C ALA A 319 -0.06 -24.50 -10.22
N ALA A 320 -0.64 -24.88 -11.37
CA ALA A 320 -2.04 -24.60 -11.72
C ALA A 320 -3.01 -25.28 -10.73
N LEU A 321 -2.74 -26.52 -10.32
CA LEU A 321 -3.54 -27.25 -9.33
C LEU A 321 -3.47 -26.60 -7.94
N LEU A 322 -2.28 -26.22 -7.47
CA LEU A 322 -2.12 -25.52 -6.20
C LEU A 322 -2.86 -24.18 -6.21
N PHE A 323 -2.72 -23.41 -7.29
CA PHE A 323 -3.43 -22.15 -7.47
C PHE A 323 -4.95 -22.38 -7.48
N PHE A 324 -5.44 -23.41 -8.17
CA PHE A 324 -6.84 -23.83 -8.13
C PHE A 324 -7.32 -24.16 -6.71
N LEU A 325 -6.57 -24.94 -5.93
CA LEU A 325 -6.93 -25.33 -4.57
C LEU A 325 -6.98 -24.12 -3.62
N VAL A 326 -6.00 -23.23 -3.70
CA VAL A 326 -5.95 -21.99 -2.92
C VAL A 326 -7.11 -21.07 -3.31
N PHE A 327 -7.32 -20.87 -4.62
CA PHE A 327 -8.40 -20.04 -5.13
C PHE A 327 -9.76 -20.60 -4.73
N ARG A 328 -10.00 -21.92 -4.87
CA ARG A 328 -11.24 -22.58 -4.46
C ARG A 328 -11.50 -22.44 -2.97
N ARG A 329 -10.47 -22.59 -2.12
CA ARG A 329 -10.61 -22.38 -0.67
C ARG A 329 -10.99 -20.93 -0.36
N SER A 330 -10.43 -19.97 -1.10
CA SER A 330 -10.80 -18.55 -0.98
C SER A 330 -12.25 -18.30 -1.39
N LEU A 331 -12.68 -18.82 -2.55
CA LEU A 331 -14.05 -18.73 -3.05
C LEU A 331 -15.08 -19.38 -2.10
N ALA A 332 -14.75 -20.53 -1.52
CA ALA A 332 -15.63 -21.22 -0.60
C ALA A 332 -15.85 -20.42 0.69
N ARG A 333 -14.82 -19.73 1.19
CA ARG A 333 -14.94 -18.81 2.33
C ARG A 333 -15.74 -17.56 1.95
N ALA A 334 -15.47 -17.00 0.78
CA ALA A 334 -16.18 -15.84 0.26
C ALA A 334 -17.68 -16.03 0.15
N ASN A 335 -18.12 -17.21 -0.33
CA ASN A 335 -19.56 -17.50 -0.41
C ASN A 335 -20.24 -17.58 0.97
N ALA A 336 -19.47 -17.73 2.05
CA ALA A 336 -19.96 -17.73 3.43
C ALA A 336 -19.76 -16.38 4.13
N TRP A 337 -19.34 -15.33 3.41
CA TRP A 337 -19.12 -14.01 3.99
C TRP A 337 -20.44 -13.35 4.42
N PRO A 338 -20.53 -12.82 5.65
CA PRO A 338 -21.68 -12.05 6.09
C PRO A 338 -21.86 -10.78 5.27
N ILE A 339 -23.09 -10.27 5.26
CA ILE A 339 -23.50 -9.09 4.50
C ILE A 339 -23.76 -7.93 5.45
N VAL A 340 -23.30 -6.74 5.09
CA VAL A 340 -23.61 -5.48 5.76
C VAL A 340 -24.03 -4.42 4.74
N PRO A 341 -24.89 -3.45 5.12
CA PRO A 341 -25.17 -2.31 4.27
C PRO A 341 -23.93 -1.44 4.13
N GLY A 342 -23.69 -0.97 2.91
CA GLY A 342 -22.65 -0.01 2.56
C GLY A 342 -23.16 1.05 1.59
N ARG A 343 -22.30 2.01 1.26
CA ARG A 343 -22.62 3.11 0.35
C ARG A 343 -21.51 3.30 -0.66
N VAL A 344 -21.86 3.46 -1.93
CA VAL A 344 -20.91 3.78 -2.99
C VAL A 344 -20.47 5.24 -2.84
N THR A 345 -19.17 5.48 -2.73
CA THR A 345 -18.59 6.83 -2.63
C THR A 345 -18.05 7.33 -3.95
N VAL A 346 -17.51 6.44 -4.78
CA VAL A 346 -17.00 6.77 -6.11
C VAL A 346 -17.52 5.77 -7.12
N SER A 347 -17.99 6.26 -8.26
CA SER A 347 -18.35 5.41 -9.39
C SER A 347 -18.02 6.14 -10.69
N ARG A 348 -17.04 5.64 -11.43
CA ARG A 348 -16.58 6.24 -12.69
C ARG A 348 -15.94 5.21 -13.61
N ILE A 349 -15.78 5.58 -14.87
CA ILE A 349 -15.04 4.79 -15.85
C ILE A 349 -13.65 5.40 -16.02
N GLU A 350 -12.63 4.57 -15.91
CA GLU A 350 -11.24 4.96 -16.16
C GLU A 350 -10.79 4.42 -17.52
N GLN A 351 -10.19 5.29 -18.34
CA GLN A 351 -9.62 4.92 -19.63
C GLN A 351 -8.13 4.60 -19.46
N ARG A 352 -7.73 3.42 -19.88
CA ARG A 352 -6.34 2.95 -19.87
C ARG A 352 -5.80 2.97 -21.28
N LYS A 353 -4.72 3.70 -21.52
CA LYS A 353 -3.99 3.67 -22.79
C LYS A 353 -2.76 2.78 -22.60
N SER A 354 -2.76 1.61 -23.22
CA SER A 354 -1.57 0.77 -23.31
C SER A 354 -0.99 0.93 -24.71
N THR A 355 0.26 1.36 -24.81
CA THR A 355 1.00 1.37 -26.08
C THR A 355 1.89 0.15 -26.10
N ASP A 356 1.58 -0.79 -26.98
CA ASP A 356 2.41 -1.97 -27.22
C ASP A 356 2.65 -2.09 -28.73
N ASP A 357 3.91 -2.29 -29.11
CA ASP A 357 4.36 -2.45 -30.51
C ASP A 357 3.80 -1.40 -31.50
N GLY A 358 3.85 -0.11 -31.11
CA GLY A 358 3.36 1.02 -31.92
C GLY A 358 1.83 1.12 -32.05
N ARG A 359 1.07 0.20 -31.44
CA ARG A 359 -0.40 0.22 -31.41
C ARG A 359 -0.88 0.70 -30.05
N THR A 360 -1.65 1.79 -30.04
CA THR A 360 -2.34 2.26 -28.83
C THR A 360 -3.64 1.48 -28.65
N ARG A 361 -3.75 0.70 -27.58
CA ARG A 361 -4.99 0.05 -27.19
C ARG A 361 -5.61 0.80 -26.01
N ILE A 362 -6.82 1.30 -26.22
CA ILE A 362 -7.63 1.90 -25.16
C ILE A 362 -8.46 0.79 -24.52
N SER A 363 -8.37 0.62 -23.20
CA SER A 363 -9.27 -0.25 -22.43
C SER A 363 -10.02 0.56 -21.38
N TYR A 364 -11.20 0.09 -21.00
CA TYR A 364 -12.09 0.78 -20.06
C TYR A 364 -12.27 -0.07 -18.82
N ALA A 365 -12.05 0.51 -17.65
CA ALA A 365 -12.21 -0.16 -16.37
C ALA A 365 -13.22 0.58 -15.48
N PRO A 366 -14.23 -0.10 -14.91
CA PRO A 366 -15.10 0.52 -13.93
C PRO A 366 -14.37 0.65 -12.60
N VAL A 367 -14.40 1.85 -12.03
CA VAL A 367 -13.88 2.14 -10.68
C VAL A 367 -15.07 2.41 -9.78
N VAL A 368 -15.33 1.48 -8.87
CA VAL A 368 -16.38 1.59 -7.86
C VAL A 368 -15.71 1.50 -6.49
N GLU A 369 -15.82 2.56 -5.70
CA GLU A 369 -15.37 2.61 -4.30
C GLU A 369 -16.59 2.71 -3.41
N PHE A 370 -16.58 1.98 -2.29
CA PHE A 370 -17.68 1.95 -1.35
C PHE A 370 -17.18 1.87 0.08
N THR A 371 -18.00 2.38 0.99
CA THR A 371 -17.76 2.39 2.44
C THR A 371 -18.81 1.55 3.15
N TYR A 372 -18.42 0.91 4.25
CA TYR A 372 -19.29 0.05 5.05
C TYR A 372 -18.82 0.08 6.51
N GLN A 373 -19.71 -0.31 7.43
CA GLN A 373 -19.40 -0.34 8.86
C GLN A 373 -19.42 -1.76 9.40
N VAL A 374 -18.37 -2.11 10.13
CA VAL A 374 -18.28 -3.37 10.88
C VAL A 374 -17.85 -3.03 12.30
N ARG A 375 -18.62 -3.47 13.29
CA ARG A 375 -18.34 -3.28 14.73
C ARG A 375 -18.03 -1.82 15.12
N GLY A 376 -18.72 -0.85 14.50
CA GLY A 376 -18.56 0.57 14.79
C GLY A 376 -17.36 1.25 14.11
N HIS A 377 -16.63 0.53 13.24
CA HIS A 377 -15.54 1.09 12.44
C HIS A 377 -15.93 1.18 10.96
N SER A 378 -15.61 2.31 10.33
CA SER A 378 -15.80 2.51 8.90
C SER A 378 -14.64 1.92 8.11
N PHE A 379 -14.96 1.06 7.15
CA PHE A 379 -14.03 0.45 6.21
C PHE A 379 -14.36 0.91 4.80
N SER A 380 -13.36 0.89 3.92
CA SER A 380 -13.54 1.17 2.49
C SER A 380 -12.95 0.07 1.63
N SER A 381 -13.58 -0.21 0.50
CA SER A 381 -13.08 -1.16 -0.50
C SER A 381 -13.40 -0.66 -1.90
N ARG A 382 -12.66 -1.17 -2.88
CA ARG A 382 -12.88 -0.94 -4.33
C ARG A 382 -13.20 -2.22 -5.11
N GLN A 383 -13.38 -3.32 -4.38
CA GLN A 383 -13.46 -4.64 -4.99
C GLN A 383 -14.91 -4.94 -5.35
N ILE A 384 -15.20 -5.04 -6.65
CA ILE A 384 -16.56 -5.33 -7.12
C ILE A 384 -16.84 -6.81 -6.94
N ALA A 385 -15.95 -7.68 -7.43
CA ALA A 385 -16.03 -9.12 -7.24
C ALA A 385 -14.67 -9.68 -6.79
N LEU A 386 -14.70 -10.77 -6.05
CA LEU A 386 -13.49 -11.50 -5.61
C LEU A 386 -12.81 -12.24 -6.76
N GLY A 387 -11.80 -11.62 -7.37
CA GLY A 387 -11.01 -12.31 -8.39
C GLY A 387 -10.39 -11.34 -9.38
N MET A 388 -10.04 -11.87 -10.55
CA MET A 388 -9.43 -11.10 -11.62
C MET A 388 -10.46 -10.17 -12.24
N GLN A 389 -10.41 -8.88 -11.89
CA GLN A 389 -11.12 -7.83 -12.61
C GLN A 389 -10.50 -7.72 -14.00
N MET A 390 -11.19 -8.24 -15.01
CA MET A 390 -10.75 -8.08 -16.39
C MET A 390 -11.10 -6.66 -16.87
N SER A 391 -10.08 -5.91 -17.30
CA SER A 391 -10.30 -4.67 -18.06
C SER A 391 -11.12 -4.98 -19.30
N GLY A 392 -12.26 -4.29 -19.46
CA GLY A 392 -13.30 -4.68 -20.40
C GLY A 392 -13.47 -3.71 -21.56
N SER A 393 -14.45 -4.00 -22.40
CA SER A 393 -14.98 -3.03 -23.37
C SER A 393 -15.69 -1.90 -22.64
N GLN A 394 -15.80 -0.74 -23.29
CA GLN A 394 -16.49 0.44 -22.76
C GLN A 394 -17.90 0.10 -22.25
N GLY A 395 -18.68 -0.66 -23.03
CA GLY A 395 -20.03 -1.07 -22.64
C GLY A 395 -20.09 -1.99 -21.41
N GLY A 396 -19.03 -2.74 -21.12
CA GLY A 396 -18.92 -3.53 -19.89
C GLY A 396 -18.72 -2.64 -18.67
N ALA A 397 -17.82 -1.65 -18.77
CA ALA A 397 -17.56 -0.68 -17.70
C ALA A 397 -18.79 0.20 -17.42
N GLU A 398 -19.49 0.66 -18.47
CA GLU A 398 -20.73 1.45 -18.34
C GLU A 398 -21.83 0.69 -17.61
N LYS A 399 -22.01 -0.60 -17.89
CA LYS A 399 -22.99 -1.45 -17.19
C LYS A 399 -22.73 -1.51 -15.69
N VAL A 400 -21.46 -1.62 -15.29
CA VAL A 400 -21.07 -1.70 -13.88
C VAL A 400 -21.28 -0.37 -13.16
N VAL A 401 -20.84 0.75 -13.75
CA VAL A 401 -21.06 2.09 -13.19
C VAL A 401 -22.55 2.43 -13.09
N LYS A 402 -23.35 2.01 -14.07
CA LYS A 402 -24.81 2.17 -14.05
C LYS A 402 -25.48 1.31 -12.97
N ARG A 403 -24.94 0.13 -12.67
CA ARG A 403 -25.41 -0.74 -11.59
C ARG A 403 -25.09 -0.17 -10.20
N TYR A 404 -23.93 0.47 -10.07
CA TYR A 404 -23.42 1.01 -8.80
C TYR A 404 -23.17 2.53 -8.89
N PRO A 405 -24.20 3.38 -8.98
CA PRO A 405 -24.01 4.82 -9.04
C PRO A 405 -23.50 5.38 -7.71
N ALA A 406 -22.77 6.51 -7.75
CA ALA A 406 -22.28 7.17 -6.54
C ALA A 406 -23.46 7.59 -5.64
N GLY A 407 -23.32 7.36 -4.34
CA GLY A 407 -24.35 7.59 -3.33
C GLY A 407 -25.34 6.43 -3.14
N ALA A 408 -25.33 5.41 -4.00
CA ALA A 408 -26.22 4.26 -3.85
C ALA A 408 -25.90 3.42 -2.61
N GLU A 409 -26.94 2.88 -1.98
CA GLU A 409 -26.80 1.87 -0.94
C GLU A 409 -26.65 0.48 -1.57
N VAL A 410 -25.69 -0.28 -1.08
CA VAL A 410 -25.26 -1.56 -1.64
C VAL A 410 -25.04 -2.58 -0.53
N GLU A 411 -25.28 -3.85 -0.86
CA GLU A 411 -24.91 -4.96 0.02
C GLU A 411 -23.42 -5.24 -0.14
N VAL A 412 -22.71 -5.27 0.99
CA VAL A 412 -21.28 -5.50 1.04
C VAL A 412 -21.02 -6.83 1.76
N HIS A 413 -20.41 -7.76 1.04
CA HIS A 413 -19.92 -9.01 1.60
C HIS A 413 -18.51 -8.79 2.17
N TYR A 414 -18.27 -9.11 3.44
CA TYR A 414 -16.97 -8.92 4.08
C TYR A 414 -16.43 -10.19 4.72
N ASP A 415 -15.11 -10.35 4.77
CA ASP A 415 -14.49 -11.45 5.51
C ASP A 415 -14.59 -11.19 7.03
N PRO A 416 -15.29 -12.03 7.82
CA PRO A 416 -15.40 -11.82 9.26
C PRO A 416 -14.08 -12.03 10.00
N ALA A 417 -13.13 -12.75 9.41
CA ALA A 417 -11.77 -12.89 9.94
C ALA A 417 -10.86 -11.72 9.51
N ASN A 418 -11.28 -10.95 8.50
CA ASN A 418 -10.55 -9.79 8.00
C ASN A 418 -11.49 -8.74 7.39
N PRO A 419 -12.12 -7.87 8.19
CA PRO A 419 -13.10 -6.91 7.68
C PRO A 419 -12.55 -5.88 6.70
N SER A 420 -11.22 -5.81 6.48
CA SER A 420 -10.66 -4.99 5.40
C SER A 420 -10.87 -5.60 4.00
N GLN A 421 -11.21 -6.88 3.91
CA GLN A 421 -11.55 -7.56 2.67
C GLN A 421 -13.06 -7.60 2.50
N ALA A 422 -13.55 -6.88 1.50
CA ALA A 422 -14.96 -6.88 1.16
C ALA A 422 -15.20 -6.69 -0.33
N ALA A 423 -16.29 -7.29 -0.83
CA ALA A 423 -16.72 -7.21 -2.22
C ALA A 423 -18.23 -6.98 -2.33
N LEU A 424 -18.67 -6.39 -3.44
CA LEU A 424 -20.10 -6.16 -3.74
C LEU A 424 -20.78 -7.40 -4.33
N GLU A 425 -20.02 -8.22 -5.04
CA GLU A 425 -20.51 -9.40 -5.75
C GLU A 425 -19.70 -10.63 -5.34
N ASN A 426 -20.41 -11.74 -5.15
CA ASN A 426 -19.77 -13.03 -4.96
C ASN A 426 -19.13 -13.51 -6.27
N PRO A 427 -17.94 -14.11 -6.19
CA PRO A 427 -17.23 -14.57 -7.36
C PRO A 427 -17.91 -15.78 -7.97
N THR A 428 -18.46 -15.59 -9.17
CA THR A 428 -19.13 -16.65 -9.92
C THR A 428 -18.30 -16.99 -11.16
N GLY A 429 -17.67 -18.17 -11.16
CA GLY A 429 -17.59 -18.95 -12.41
C GLY A 429 -16.27 -19.01 -13.21
N ALA A 430 -15.07 -19.01 -12.60
CA ALA A 430 -13.84 -19.26 -13.37
C ALA A 430 -12.86 -20.30 -12.78
N SER A 431 -13.20 -20.96 -11.67
CA SER A 431 -12.25 -21.89 -11.01
C SER A 431 -11.93 -23.13 -11.85
N TRP A 432 -12.87 -23.64 -12.64
CA TRP A 432 -12.70 -24.92 -13.36
C TRP A 432 -11.73 -24.86 -14.54
N ILE A 433 -11.45 -23.66 -15.08
CA ILE A 433 -10.49 -23.50 -16.18
C ILE A 433 -9.09 -23.88 -15.71
N LEU A 434 -8.68 -23.43 -14.52
CA LEU A 434 -7.38 -23.78 -13.92
C LEU A 434 -7.25 -25.29 -13.66
N PHE A 435 -8.34 -25.93 -13.26
CA PHE A 435 -8.38 -27.38 -13.09
C PHE A 435 -8.26 -28.12 -14.43
N GLY A 436 -8.95 -27.65 -15.48
CA GLY A 436 -8.83 -28.17 -16.84
C GLY A 436 -7.42 -28.01 -17.41
N ILE A 437 -6.78 -26.86 -17.18
CA ILE A 437 -5.38 -26.62 -17.54
C ILE A 437 -4.45 -27.59 -16.79
N ALA A 438 -4.65 -27.77 -15.49
CA ALA A 438 -3.85 -28.71 -14.71
C ALA A 438 -3.97 -30.15 -15.25
N LEU A 439 -5.20 -30.60 -15.53
CA LEU A 439 -5.45 -31.94 -16.08
C LEU A 439 -4.82 -32.12 -17.47
N PHE A 440 -4.95 -31.10 -18.34
CA PHE A 440 -4.31 -31.09 -19.65
C PHE A 440 -2.79 -31.21 -19.53
N CYS A 441 -2.16 -30.42 -18.65
CA CYS A 441 -0.72 -30.46 -18.43
C CYS A 441 -0.25 -31.81 -17.86
N PHE A 442 -1.03 -32.45 -16.98
CA PHE A 442 -0.73 -33.82 -16.55
C PHE A 442 -0.88 -34.84 -17.69
N GLY A 443 -1.86 -34.68 -18.56
CA GLY A 443 -2.01 -35.49 -19.77
C GLY A 443 -0.81 -35.35 -20.72
N VAL A 444 -0.32 -34.13 -20.94
CA VAL A 444 0.90 -33.87 -21.73
C VAL A 444 2.12 -34.48 -21.06
N ALA A 445 2.26 -34.37 -19.74
CA ALA A 445 3.37 -34.99 -19.01
C ALA A 445 3.35 -36.52 -19.12
N LEU A 446 2.18 -37.14 -19.00
CA LEU A 446 2.00 -38.59 -19.18
C LEU A 446 2.28 -39.03 -20.61
N TYR A 447 1.81 -38.28 -21.61
CA TYR A 447 2.11 -38.56 -23.01
C TYR A 447 3.61 -38.48 -23.30
N ALA A 448 4.26 -37.40 -22.85
CA ALA A 448 5.70 -37.19 -22.98
C ALA A 448 6.53 -38.23 -22.22
N SER A 449 5.97 -38.88 -21.20
CA SER A 449 6.64 -39.97 -20.47
C SER A 449 6.70 -41.30 -21.25
N HIS A 450 5.86 -41.47 -22.29
CA HIS A 450 5.72 -42.72 -23.06
C HIS A 450 5.40 -43.98 -22.23
N ILE A 451 5.04 -43.85 -20.95
CA ILE A 451 4.69 -44.97 -20.04
C ILE A 451 3.42 -45.72 -20.45
N LEU A 452 2.52 -45.06 -21.20
CA LEU A 452 1.21 -45.59 -21.60
C LEU A 452 1.18 -46.11 -23.05
N ARG A 453 2.35 -46.32 -23.69
CA ARG A 453 2.46 -46.87 -25.05
C ARG A 453 2.92 -48.32 -25.06
#